data_AF-Q2C9A1-F1
#
_entry.id   AF-Q2C9A1-F1
#
_cell.length_a   1.000
_cell.length_b   1.000
_cell.length_c   1.000
_cell.angle_alpha   90.00
_cell.angle_beta   90.00
_cell.angle_gamma   90.00
#
_symmetry.space_group_name_H-M   'P 1'
#
loop_
_entity.id
_entity.type
_entity.pdbx_description
1 polymer ?
#
loop_
_entity_poly.entity_id
_entity_poly.type
_entity_poly.pdbx_seq_one_letter_code
_entity_poly.pdbx_strand_id
1 'polypeptide(L)'
;MKKKNCNVFSIRFCLLAMLAGCGNGNSPSPPVPPTPPSPTVKTLAMDGFSVVQPSVKTRVNVSNFVRGDEISLNNATVNGKGCSQPEISGLNIILTAQQGAYCDYQYTAKQAGSPSTRVHLQVLATSASQPLLPPMSGAMTLNDDAKAFDVAALLGSDWQAGDAIVADSVSVQGMEGEPRHRCA
;
A
#
# COMPACT_ATOMS: atom_id res chain seq x y z
N MET A 1 -45.40 48.19 52.71
CA MET A 1 -45.98 49.55 52.74
C MET A 1 -44.93 50.56 52.25
N LYS A 2 -45.38 51.46 51.37
CA LYS A 2 -44.78 52.70 50.82
C LYS A 2 -43.53 53.30 51.51
N LYS A 3 -42.57 53.74 50.67
CA LYS A 3 -42.20 55.16 50.35
C LYS A 3 -40.83 55.13 49.62
N LYS A 4 -40.40 56.04 48.75
CA LYS A 4 -40.93 57.03 47.78
C LYS A 4 -39.73 57.96 47.51
N ASN A 5 -39.57 58.38 46.25
CA ASN A 5 -38.88 59.60 45.77
C ASN A 5 -37.35 59.51 45.53
N CYS A 6 -36.73 60.28 44.62
CA CYS A 6 -37.07 60.96 43.35
C CYS A 6 -35.79 61.75 42.94
N ASN A 7 -35.72 62.18 41.68
CA ASN A 7 -34.79 63.17 41.07
C ASN A 7 -33.38 62.72 40.67
N VAL A 8 -33.03 62.64 39.38
CA VAL A 8 -32.96 63.64 38.27
C VAL A 8 -31.57 64.26 38.19
N PHE A 9 -30.84 63.93 37.11
CA PHE A 9 -30.17 64.97 36.35
C PHE A 9 -30.32 64.69 34.85
N SER A 10 -31.10 65.58 34.23
CA SER A 10 -31.34 65.72 32.81
C SER A 10 -30.05 65.86 32.02
N ILE A 11 -29.92 65.12 30.93
CA ILE A 11 -29.42 65.68 29.67
C ILE A 11 -30.34 65.18 28.56
N ARG A 12 -31.24 66.06 28.14
CA ARG A 12 -31.92 65.96 26.85
C ARG A 12 -30.93 66.39 25.78
N PHE A 13 -30.63 65.52 24.82
CA PHE A 13 -30.36 65.98 23.47
C PHE A 13 -31.24 65.19 22.51
N CYS A 14 -32.31 65.85 22.10
CA CYS A 14 -33.17 65.43 21.01
C CYS A 14 -32.44 65.80 19.72
N LEU A 15 -32.03 64.81 18.94
CA LEU A 15 -31.72 65.00 17.53
C LEU A 15 -32.19 63.77 16.76
N LEU A 16 -33.44 63.86 16.32
CA LEU A 16 -33.90 63.16 15.14
C LEU A 16 -33.05 63.63 13.95
N ALA A 17 -32.21 62.75 13.43
CA ALA A 17 -31.64 62.89 12.10
C ALA A 17 -31.71 61.54 11.37
N MET A 18 -32.71 61.47 10.50
CA MET A 18 -32.74 60.79 9.21
C MET A 18 -32.68 59.25 9.17
N LEU A 19 -33.82 58.70 8.76
CA LEU A 19 -33.88 57.46 7.99
C LEU A 19 -33.02 57.60 6.72
N ALA A 20 -32.02 56.74 6.57
CA ALA A 20 -31.64 56.06 5.32
C ALA A 20 -30.37 55.23 5.58
N GLY A 21 -30.54 53.96 5.94
CA GLY A 21 -29.45 52.99 6.03
C GLY A 21 -29.89 51.71 5.32
N CYS A 22 -29.38 51.51 4.11
CA CYS A 22 -29.60 50.34 3.27
C CYS A 22 -29.34 49.04 4.03
N GLY A 23 -30.25 48.08 3.86
CA GLY A 23 -29.88 46.69 4.03
C GLY A 23 -28.79 46.32 3.03
N ASN A 24 -27.70 45.77 3.53
CA ASN A 24 -27.02 44.62 2.94
C ASN A 24 -26.01 44.08 3.97
N GLY A 25 -26.50 43.23 4.89
CA GLY A 25 -25.66 42.55 5.87
C GLY A 25 -24.86 41.43 5.22
N ASN A 26 -23.84 41.76 4.44
CA ASN A 26 -22.79 40.82 4.07
C ASN A 26 -21.82 40.68 5.25
N SER A 27 -22.21 39.93 6.28
CA SER A 27 -21.24 39.40 7.23
C SER A 27 -20.38 38.38 6.49
N PRO A 28 -19.04 38.56 6.40
CA PRO A 28 -18.18 37.51 5.90
C PRO A 28 -18.29 36.32 6.85
N SER A 29 -18.67 35.15 6.33
CA SER A 29 -18.63 33.91 7.08
C SER A 29 -17.23 33.75 7.69
N PRO A 30 -17.11 33.37 8.98
CA PRO A 30 -15.81 33.10 9.57
C PRO A 30 -15.09 32.03 8.71
N PRO A 31 -13.77 32.17 8.48
CA PRO A 31 -13.02 31.21 7.69
C PRO A 31 -13.21 29.81 8.30
N VAL A 32 -13.63 28.87 7.46
CA VAL A 32 -13.75 27.46 7.84
C VAL A 32 -12.37 27.03 8.33
N PRO A 33 -12.25 26.47 9.56
CA PRO A 33 -10.98 25.94 10.04
C PRO A 33 -10.44 24.93 9.02
N PRO A 34 -9.14 24.97 8.68
CA PRO A 34 -8.58 23.95 7.80
C PRO A 34 -8.84 22.58 8.43
N THR A 35 -9.47 21.69 7.67
CA THR A 35 -9.68 20.31 8.08
C THR A 35 -8.33 19.74 8.51
N PRO A 36 -8.23 19.10 9.69
CA PRO A 36 -7.00 18.41 10.09
C PRO A 36 -6.58 17.47 8.95
N PRO A 37 -5.30 17.43 8.56
CA PRO A 37 -4.85 16.50 7.54
C PRO A 37 -5.25 15.08 8.00
N SER A 38 -6.04 14.40 7.17
CA SER A 38 -6.35 12.99 7.40
C SER A 38 -5.01 12.25 7.50
N PRO A 39 -4.79 11.38 8.50
CA PRO A 39 -3.55 10.62 8.62
C PRO A 39 -3.37 9.83 7.32
N THR A 40 -2.45 10.29 6.47
CA THR A 40 -2.15 9.62 5.22
C THR A 40 -1.40 8.35 5.59
N VAL A 41 -2.07 7.20 5.51
CA VAL A 41 -1.37 5.91 5.64
C VAL A 41 -0.34 5.91 4.52
N LYS A 42 0.94 5.94 4.88
CA LYS A 42 2.02 5.89 3.89
C LYS A 42 1.92 4.60 3.12
N THR A 43 2.16 4.66 1.81
CA THR A 43 2.19 3.48 0.97
C THR A 43 3.22 2.48 1.50
N LEU A 44 2.77 1.25 1.64
CA LEU A 44 3.61 0.09 1.90
C LEU A 44 3.50 -0.83 0.69
N ALA A 45 4.60 -1.17 0.06
CA ALA A 45 4.59 -2.13 -1.04
C ALA A 45 5.71 -3.15 -0.83
N MET A 46 5.36 -4.43 -0.98
CA MET A 46 6.23 -5.57 -0.72
C MET A 46 6.26 -6.47 -1.94
N ASP A 47 7.37 -7.18 -2.14
CA ASP A 47 7.43 -8.21 -3.16
C ASP A 47 6.39 -9.30 -2.88
N GLY A 48 5.90 -9.93 -3.95
CA GLY A 48 4.85 -10.94 -3.87
C GLY A 48 5.17 -12.19 -4.68
N PHE A 49 4.45 -13.27 -4.35
CA PHE A 49 4.46 -14.50 -5.11
C PHE A 49 3.03 -14.93 -5.44
N SER A 50 2.82 -15.49 -6.63
CA SER A 50 1.54 -16.04 -7.06
C SER A 50 1.72 -17.29 -7.91
N VAL A 51 0.72 -18.17 -7.88
CA VAL A 51 0.65 -19.32 -8.78
C VAL A 51 -0.54 -19.12 -9.71
N VAL A 52 -0.34 -19.36 -11.00
CA VAL A 52 -1.37 -19.19 -12.03
C VAL A 52 -1.51 -20.43 -12.88
N GLN A 53 -2.66 -20.57 -13.53
CA GLN A 53 -2.87 -21.64 -14.49
C GLN A 53 -2.10 -21.36 -15.80
N PRO A 54 -1.39 -22.34 -16.36
CA PRO A 54 -0.65 -22.19 -17.60
C PRO A 54 -1.53 -21.81 -18.78
N SER A 55 -1.03 -20.94 -19.65
CA SER A 55 -1.64 -20.55 -20.92
C SER A 55 -3.05 -19.92 -20.80
N VAL A 56 -3.45 -19.52 -19.60
CA VAL A 56 -4.73 -18.85 -19.32
C VAL A 56 -4.47 -17.39 -18.94
N LYS A 57 -5.23 -16.46 -19.54
CA LYS A 57 -5.19 -15.05 -19.16
C LYS A 57 -5.73 -14.90 -17.73
N THR A 58 -4.83 -14.63 -16.80
CA THR A 58 -5.09 -14.62 -15.36
C THR A 58 -4.99 -13.21 -14.81
N ARG A 59 -5.86 -12.88 -13.85
CA ARG A 59 -5.84 -11.62 -13.13
C ARG A 59 -5.25 -11.85 -11.74
N VAL A 60 -4.07 -11.31 -11.48
CA VAL A 60 -3.44 -11.33 -10.16
C VAL A 60 -3.72 -10.00 -9.46
N ASN A 61 -4.50 -10.04 -8.38
CA ASN A 61 -4.76 -8.87 -7.55
C ASN A 61 -3.60 -8.68 -6.55
N VAL A 62 -2.94 -7.52 -6.59
CA VAL A 62 -1.77 -7.23 -5.74
C VAL A 62 -2.12 -6.50 -4.45
N SER A 63 -3.40 -6.37 -4.09
CA SER A 63 -3.83 -5.71 -2.84
C SER A 63 -3.27 -6.35 -1.57
N ASN A 64 -2.84 -7.62 -1.64
CA ASN A 64 -2.18 -8.30 -0.51
C ASN A 64 -0.73 -7.86 -0.32
N PHE A 65 -0.12 -7.29 -1.35
CA PHE A 65 1.28 -6.87 -1.40
C PHE A 65 1.44 -5.36 -1.31
N VAL A 66 0.36 -4.59 -1.52
CA VAL A 66 0.38 -3.13 -1.47
C VAL A 66 -0.71 -2.61 -0.54
N ARG A 67 -0.32 -1.79 0.43
CA ARG A 67 -1.20 -1.10 1.39
C ARG A 67 -1.05 0.41 1.26
N GLY A 68 -2.15 1.11 1.51
CA GLY A 68 -2.23 2.57 1.42
C GLY A 68 -3.53 2.98 0.74
N ASP A 69 -3.81 4.27 0.74
CA ASP A 69 -5.03 4.82 0.16
C ASP A 69 -4.79 5.22 -1.30
N GLU A 70 -5.79 5.00 -2.16
CA GLU A 70 -5.76 5.46 -3.57
C GLU A 70 -4.50 5.05 -4.36
N ILE A 71 -4.00 3.83 -4.11
CA ILE A 71 -2.83 3.30 -4.81
C ILE A 71 -3.10 3.15 -6.31
N SER A 72 -2.15 3.62 -7.11
CA SER A 72 -2.08 3.41 -8.55
C SER A 72 -0.87 2.53 -8.92
N LEU A 73 -1.05 1.65 -9.90
CA LEU A 73 0.03 0.82 -10.46
C LEU A 73 0.42 1.35 -11.84
N ASN A 74 1.73 1.37 -12.13
CA ASN A 74 2.24 1.73 -13.45
C ASN A 74 3.55 0.99 -13.79
N ASN A 75 4.02 1.17 -15.03
CA ASN A 75 5.32 0.68 -15.50
C ASN A 75 5.55 -0.82 -15.28
N ALA A 76 4.52 -1.65 -15.54
CA ALA A 76 4.67 -3.09 -15.42
C ALA A 76 5.53 -3.64 -16.57
N THR A 77 6.52 -4.44 -16.21
CA THR A 77 7.43 -5.15 -17.12
C THR A 77 7.62 -6.58 -16.63
N VAL A 78 8.23 -7.43 -17.45
CA VAL A 78 8.45 -8.84 -17.09
C VAL A 78 9.83 -9.31 -17.51
N ASN A 79 10.43 -10.14 -16.66
CA ASN A 79 11.56 -10.98 -16.98
C ASN A 79 11.15 -12.47 -16.83
N GLY A 80 11.69 -13.34 -17.67
CA GLY A 80 11.36 -14.77 -17.67
C GLY A 80 10.94 -15.28 -19.05
N LYS A 81 11.31 -16.53 -19.34
CA LYS A 81 10.93 -17.20 -20.60
C LYS A 81 9.49 -17.70 -20.52
N GLY A 82 8.75 -17.55 -21.62
CA GLY A 82 7.37 -18.03 -21.71
C GLY A 82 6.35 -17.13 -21.00
N CYS A 83 6.73 -15.91 -20.63
CA CYS A 83 5.89 -14.94 -19.93
C CYS A 83 5.34 -13.88 -20.91
N SER A 84 4.05 -13.55 -20.84
CA SER A 84 3.49 -12.42 -21.60
C SER A 84 3.85 -11.09 -20.95
N GLN A 85 3.88 -10.03 -21.75
CA GLN A 85 3.88 -8.67 -21.19
C GLN A 85 2.62 -8.47 -20.31
N PRO A 86 2.76 -7.82 -19.15
CA PRO A 86 1.64 -7.58 -18.25
C PRO A 86 0.76 -6.42 -18.72
N GLU A 87 -0.54 -6.52 -18.47
CA GLU A 87 -1.48 -5.39 -18.54
C GLU A 87 -1.86 -4.97 -17.11
N ILE A 88 -1.99 -3.67 -16.86
CA ILE A 88 -2.46 -3.14 -15.57
C ILE A 88 -3.93 -2.76 -15.69
N SER A 89 -4.74 -3.18 -14.71
CA SER A 89 -6.13 -2.74 -14.58
C SER A 89 -6.49 -2.54 -13.10
N GLY A 90 -6.48 -1.29 -12.65
CA GLY A 90 -6.58 -0.95 -11.22
C GLY A 90 -5.42 -1.54 -10.43
N LEU A 91 -5.71 -2.31 -9.38
CA LEU A 91 -4.73 -3.06 -8.59
C LEU A 91 -4.48 -4.48 -9.10
N ASN A 92 -4.79 -4.75 -10.38
CA ASN A 92 -4.57 -6.05 -10.97
C ASN A 92 -3.47 -6.02 -12.01
N ILE A 93 -2.59 -7.03 -11.95
CA ILE A 93 -1.69 -7.39 -13.03
C ILE A 93 -2.33 -8.54 -13.81
N ILE A 94 -2.61 -8.31 -15.09
CA ILE A 94 -3.21 -9.30 -15.97
C ILE A 94 -2.11 -9.87 -16.87
N LEU A 95 -1.98 -11.19 -16.89
CA LEU A 95 -0.85 -11.89 -17.51
C LEU A 95 -1.26 -13.27 -18.02
N THR A 96 -0.44 -13.81 -18.92
CA THR A 96 -0.47 -15.21 -19.36
C THR A 96 0.96 -15.76 -19.32
N ALA A 97 1.15 -16.99 -18.88
CA ALA A 97 2.46 -17.62 -18.81
C ALA A 97 2.38 -19.11 -19.21
N GLN A 98 3.41 -19.62 -19.89
CA GLN A 98 3.49 -21.01 -20.36
C GLN A 98 3.69 -22.00 -19.19
N GLN A 99 3.42 -23.29 -19.42
CA GLN A 99 3.65 -24.33 -18.41
C GLN A 99 5.12 -24.34 -17.96
N GLY A 100 5.33 -24.28 -16.64
CA GLY A 100 6.64 -24.26 -16.01
C GLY A 100 7.36 -22.90 -16.10
N ALA A 101 6.72 -21.86 -16.63
CA ALA A 101 7.31 -20.54 -16.64
C ALA A 101 7.38 -19.95 -15.23
N TYR A 102 8.56 -19.42 -14.89
CA TYR A 102 8.80 -18.61 -13.70
C TYR A 102 9.06 -17.17 -14.16
N CYS A 103 8.12 -16.29 -13.86
CA CYS A 103 8.09 -14.92 -14.36
C CYS A 103 8.30 -13.94 -13.21
N ASP A 104 9.23 -13.02 -13.38
CA ASP A 104 9.42 -11.89 -12.47
C ASP A 104 8.79 -10.64 -13.08
N TYR A 105 7.59 -10.29 -12.60
CA TYR A 105 6.87 -9.10 -13.02
C TYR A 105 7.24 -7.93 -12.12
N GLN A 106 7.84 -6.89 -12.70
CA GLN A 106 8.16 -5.67 -11.96
C GLN A 106 7.13 -4.59 -12.26
N TYR A 107 6.59 -3.94 -11.24
CA TYR A 107 5.67 -2.80 -11.38
C TYR A 107 5.97 -1.73 -10.34
N THR A 108 5.41 -0.54 -10.53
CA THR A 108 5.55 0.58 -9.59
C THR A 108 4.22 0.86 -8.92
N ALA A 109 4.19 0.82 -7.59
CA ALA A 109 3.08 1.27 -6.76
C ALA A 109 3.28 2.74 -6.37
N LYS A 110 2.25 3.56 -6.50
CA LYS A 110 2.30 4.99 -6.20
C LYS A 110 1.00 5.49 -5.56
N GLN A 111 1.16 6.23 -4.47
CA GLN A 111 0.12 7.06 -3.86
C GLN A 111 0.42 8.53 -4.07
N ALA A 112 -0.63 9.36 -4.18
CA ALA A 112 -0.47 10.80 -4.25
C ALA A 112 0.28 11.32 -3.01
N GLY A 113 1.30 12.16 -3.21
CA GLY A 113 2.09 12.74 -2.12
C GLY A 113 3.09 11.79 -1.45
N SER A 114 3.24 10.55 -1.91
CA SER A 114 4.26 9.61 -1.40
C SER A 114 5.29 9.24 -2.48
N PRO A 115 6.51 8.80 -2.09
CA PRO A 115 7.45 8.20 -3.02
C PRO A 115 6.83 7.00 -3.73
N SER A 116 7.21 6.79 -4.99
CA SER A 116 6.87 5.58 -5.72
C SER A 116 7.74 4.42 -5.22
N THR A 117 7.17 3.22 -5.16
CA THR A 117 7.87 2.01 -4.76
C THR A 117 7.84 1.00 -5.90
N ARG A 118 8.98 0.40 -6.21
CA ARG A 118 9.12 -0.65 -7.22
C ARG A 118 9.01 -2.00 -6.54
N VAL A 119 8.17 -2.86 -7.11
CA VAL A 119 7.76 -4.12 -6.52
C VAL A 119 7.94 -5.24 -7.53
N HIS A 120 8.39 -6.40 -7.05
CA HIS A 120 8.46 -7.63 -7.82
C HIS A 120 7.30 -8.56 -7.47
N LEU A 121 6.63 -9.09 -8.48
CA LEU A 121 5.63 -10.15 -8.37
C LEU A 121 6.18 -11.37 -9.11
N GLN A 122 6.63 -12.35 -8.36
CA GLN A 122 7.07 -13.64 -8.87
C GLN A 122 5.85 -14.51 -9.17
N VAL A 123 5.78 -15.06 -10.37
CA VAL A 123 4.64 -15.88 -10.81
C VAL A 123 5.14 -17.22 -11.33
N LEU A 124 4.64 -18.31 -10.75
CA LEU A 124 4.83 -19.66 -11.26
C LEU A 124 3.58 -20.11 -12.02
N ALA A 125 3.73 -20.48 -13.29
CA ALA A 125 2.65 -21.05 -14.08
C ALA A 125 2.75 -22.57 -14.09
N THR A 126 1.79 -23.25 -13.46
CA THR A 126 1.84 -24.71 -13.31
C THR A 126 0.45 -25.33 -13.18
N SER A 127 0.29 -26.54 -13.71
CA SER A 127 -0.87 -27.40 -13.51
C SER A 127 -0.77 -28.31 -12.28
N ALA A 128 0.30 -28.20 -11.48
CA ALA A 128 0.46 -28.99 -10.26
C ALA A 128 -0.65 -28.64 -9.25
N SER A 129 -1.22 -29.67 -8.61
CA SER A 129 -2.27 -29.50 -7.59
C SER A 129 -1.74 -28.87 -6.29
N GLN A 130 -0.47 -29.13 -5.96
CA GLN A 130 0.23 -28.59 -4.79
C GLN A 130 1.58 -27.99 -5.24
N PRO A 131 1.55 -26.76 -5.79
CA PRO A 131 2.73 -26.09 -6.34
C PRO A 131 3.56 -25.37 -5.28
N LEU A 132 3.10 -25.37 -4.02
CA LEU A 132 3.69 -24.67 -2.90
C LEU A 132 4.07 -25.68 -1.82
N LEU A 133 5.33 -25.66 -1.43
CA LEU A 133 5.78 -26.34 -0.23
C LEU A 133 5.21 -25.64 1.02
N PRO A 134 4.99 -26.38 2.12
CA PRO A 134 4.54 -25.77 3.35
C PRO A 134 5.57 -24.75 3.87
N PRO A 135 5.12 -23.71 4.60
CA PRO A 135 6.02 -22.72 5.16
C PRO A 135 6.93 -23.36 6.20
N MET A 136 8.23 -23.08 6.10
CA MET A 136 9.21 -23.39 7.13
C MET A 136 9.42 -22.18 8.03
N SER A 137 9.68 -22.41 9.31
CA SER A 137 9.99 -21.34 10.26
C SER A 137 11.20 -21.70 11.11
N GLY A 138 11.95 -20.68 11.51
CA GLY A 138 13.11 -20.84 12.36
C GLY A 138 13.42 -19.55 13.11
N ALA A 139 13.66 -19.66 14.42
CA ALA A 139 13.98 -18.49 15.23
C ALA A 139 15.33 -17.90 14.85
N MET A 140 15.43 -16.57 14.79
CA MET A 140 16.67 -15.83 14.62
C MET A 140 16.75 -14.75 15.68
N THR A 141 17.95 -14.49 16.18
CA THR A 141 18.23 -13.46 17.17
C THR A 141 19.04 -12.34 16.52
N LEU A 142 18.76 -11.09 16.89
CA LEU A 142 19.52 -9.95 16.38
C LEU A 142 20.98 -10.04 16.86
N ASN A 143 21.91 -9.82 15.93
CA ASN A 143 23.37 -9.88 16.14
C ASN A 143 23.93 -11.29 16.42
N ASP A 144 23.16 -12.35 16.14
CA ASP A 144 23.73 -13.69 16.09
C ASP A 144 24.59 -13.89 14.83
N ASP A 145 25.47 -14.89 14.91
CA ASP A 145 26.18 -15.40 13.74
C ASP A 145 25.20 -15.95 12.68
N ALA A 146 25.72 -16.10 11.46
CA ALA A 146 24.97 -16.69 10.36
C ALA A 146 24.37 -18.04 10.76
N LYS A 147 23.04 -18.16 10.64
CA LYS A 147 22.31 -19.37 10.99
C LYS A 147 22.11 -20.25 9.77
N ALA A 148 22.52 -21.52 9.88
CA ALA A 148 22.24 -22.53 8.88
C ALA A 148 20.84 -23.12 9.09
N PHE A 149 20.09 -23.28 8.00
CA PHE A 149 18.80 -23.96 7.98
C PHE A 149 18.89 -25.17 7.05
N ASP A 150 18.70 -26.37 7.61
CA ASP A 150 18.56 -27.59 6.81
C ASP A 150 17.13 -27.67 6.27
N VAL A 151 16.96 -27.19 5.04
CA VAL A 151 15.65 -27.11 4.36
C VAL A 151 15.03 -28.50 4.18
N ALA A 152 15.82 -29.52 3.88
CA ALA A 152 15.33 -30.88 3.72
C ALA A 152 14.79 -31.43 5.04
N ALA A 153 15.53 -31.22 6.13
CA ALA A 153 15.07 -31.61 7.47
C ALA A 153 13.82 -30.84 7.91
N LEU A 154 13.73 -29.54 7.60
CA LEU A 154 12.58 -28.70 7.97
C LEU A 154 11.31 -29.04 7.20
N LEU A 155 11.42 -29.45 5.93
CA LEU A 155 10.29 -29.89 5.11
C LEU A 155 9.91 -31.36 5.35
N GLY A 156 10.83 -32.17 5.87
CA GLY A 156 10.55 -33.56 6.21
C GLY A 156 10.01 -34.34 5.01
N SER A 157 8.78 -34.86 5.13
CA SER A 157 8.14 -35.64 4.06
C SER A 157 7.77 -34.83 2.82
N ASP A 158 7.75 -33.50 2.90
CA ASP A 158 7.48 -32.64 1.75
C ASP A 158 8.72 -32.47 0.85
N TRP A 159 9.92 -32.78 1.35
CA TRP A 159 11.15 -32.83 0.56
C TRP A 159 11.28 -34.20 -0.11
N GLN A 160 11.20 -34.25 -1.44
CA GLN A 160 11.27 -35.47 -2.22
C GLN A 160 12.69 -35.82 -2.65
N ALA A 161 12.93 -37.10 -2.94
CA ALA A 161 14.19 -37.54 -3.52
C ALA A 161 14.39 -36.90 -4.90
N GLY A 162 15.49 -36.16 -5.04
CA GLY A 162 15.81 -35.41 -6.27
C GLY A 162 15.46 -33.92 -6.20
N ASP A 163 14.79 -33.46 -5.14
CA ASP A 163 14.62 -32.03 -4.90
C ASP A 163 15.96 -31.36 -4.64
N ALA A 164 16.12 -30.15 -5.17
CA ALA A 164 17.30 -29.33 -4.99
C ALA A 164 16.91 -27.87 -4.94
N ILE A 165 17.57 -27.10 -4.07
CA ILE A 165 17.49 -25.65 -4.09
C ILE A 165 18.41 -25.15 -5.19
N VAL A 166 17.85 -24.45 -6.17
CA VAL A 166 18.65 -23.71 -7.14
C VAL A 166 19.07 -22.41 -6.47
N ALA A 167 20.31 -22.32 -6.00
CA ALA A 167 20.81 -21.20 -5.20
C ALA A 167 20.57 -19.83 -5.87
N ASP A 168 20.73 -19.76 -7.20
CA ASP A 168 20.52 -18.54 -7.98
C ASP A 168 19.05 -18.07 -8.06
N SER A 169 18.11 -18.91 -7.64
CA SER A 169 16.67 -18.58 -7.56
C SER A 169 16.21 -18.15 -6.17
N VAL A 170 17.09 -18.19 -5.17
CA VAL A 170 16.74 -17.78 -3.81
C VAL A 170 16.71 -16.27 -3.74
N SER A 171 15.52 -15.72 -3.53
CA SER A 171 15.33 -14.30 -3.28
C SER A 171 14.68 -14.09 -1.93
N VAL A 172 15.24 -13.18 -1.13
CA VAL A 172 14.56 -12.65 0.05
C VAL A 172 13.49 -11.68 -0.44
N GLN A 173 12.22 -12.01 -0.20
CA GLN A 173 11.12 -11.08 -0.45
C GLN A 173 11.22 -9.95 0.55
N GLY A 174 11.56 -8.77 0.03
CA GLY A 174 11.85 -7.59 0.84
C GLY A 174 10.79 -6.52 0.69
N MET A 175 11.02 -5.44 1.42
CA MET A 175 10.28 -4.19 1.33
C MET A 175 11.29 -3.12 0.91
N GLU A 176 11.00 -2.37 -0.16
CA GLU A 176 11.92 -1.31 -0.60
C GLU A 176 11.88 -0.16 0.43
N GLY A 177 12.99 0.02 1.14
CA GLY A 177 13.11 0.88 2.32
C GLY A 177 14.06 0.32 3.41
N GLU A 178 14.31 -0.99 3.39
CA GLU A 178 15.38 -1.65 4.15
C GLU A 178 16.58 -1.93 3.23
N PRO A 179 17.84 -1.73 3.66
CA PRO A 179 19.00 -2.01 2.85
C PRO A 179 19.03 -3.50 2.48
N ARG A 180 19.11 -3.80 1.18
CA ARG A 180 19.31 -5.16 0.67
C ARG A 180 20.68 -5.65 1.13
N HIS A 181 20.74 -6.25 2.31
CA HIS A 181 21.88 -7.06 2.70
C HIS A 181 21.85 -8.31 1.83
N ARG A 182 22.76 -8.37 0.85
CA ARG A 182 23.05 -9.63 0.17
C ARG A 182 23.45 -10.63 1.24
N CYS A 183 22.74 -11.74 1.34
CA CYS A 183 23.28 -12.93 1.99
C CYS A 183 24.51 -13.33 1.17
N ALA A 184 25.69 -13.14 1.74
CA ALA A 184 26.96 -13.62 1.21
C ALA A 184 27.32 -14.94 1.90
#